data_AF-A0A2X3CZS7-F1
#
_entry.id   AF-A0A2X3CZS7-F1
#
_cell.length_a   1.000
_cell.length_b   1.000
_cell.length_c   1.000
_cell.angle_alpha   90.00
_cell.angle_beta   90.00
_cell.angle_gamma   90.00
#
_symmetry.space_group_name_H-M   'P 1'
#
loop_
_entity.id
_entity.type
_entity.pdbx_description
1 polymer ?
#
loop_
_entity_poly.entity_id
_entity_poly.type
_entity_poly.pdbx_seq_one_letter_code
_entity_poly.pdbx_strand_id
1 'polypeptide(L)' 'MVSWCHHLPAANGHFYALKGLAQKEEMESLPEGYDIVEVIELHVPRLEGERHLVVIKPKSS' A
#
# COMPACT_ATOMS: atom_id res chain seq x y z
N MET A 1 -5.03 5.42 -6.89
CA MET A 1 -5.55 5.55 -5.51
C MET A 1 -4.88 6.72 -4.79
N VAL A 2 -3.58 6.65 -4.53
CA VAL A 2 -2.88 7.62 -3.67
C VAL A 2 -2.97 9.06 -4.17
N SER A 3 -2.83 9.29 -5.48
CA SER A 3 -2.97 10.62 -6.09
C SER A 3 -4.34 11.26 -5.90
N TRP A 4 -5.41 10.47 -5.85
CA TRP A 4 -6.80 10.96 -5.77
C TRP A 4 -7.23 11.19 -4.32
N CYS A 5 -6.75 10.32 -3.43
CA CYS A 5 -7.16 10.30 -2.02
C CYS A 5 -6.16 11.01 -1.10
N HIS A 6 -5.18 11.74 -1.64
CA HIS A 6 -4.10 12.38 -0.87
C HIS A 6 -4.58 13.29 0.28
N HIS A 7 -5.78 13.87 0.16
CA HIS A 7 -6.36 14.79 1.13
C HIS A 7 -7.14 14.09 2.26
N LEU A 8 -7.32 12.76 2.21
CA LEU A 8 -8.13 12.01 3.16
C LEU A 8 -7.38 11.62 4.45
N PRO A 9 -6.14 11.12 4.40
CA PRO A 9 -5.44 10.76 5.62
C PRO A 9 -5.12 11.99 6.46
N ALA A 10 -5.24 11.85 7.79
CA ALA A 10 -4.67 12.80 8.73
C ALA A 10 -3.13 12.82 8.62
N ALA A 11 -2.48 13.74 9.34
CA ALA A 11 -1.02 13.89 9.30
C ALA A 11 -0.23 12.59 9.59
N ASN A 12 -0.79 11.69 10.39
CA ASN A 12 -0.26 10.36 10.71
C ASN A 12 -1.10 9.21 10.11
N GLY A 13 -1.97 9.53 9.16
CA GLY A 13 -2.83 8.58 8.48
C GLY A 13 -2.05 7.72 7.48
N HIS A 14 -2.62 6.56 7.17
CA HIS A 14 -2.05 5.60 6.24
C HIS A 14 -3.08 5.24 5.16
N PHE A 15 -2.58 4.88 3.99
CA PHE A 15 -3.35 4.17 2.98
C PHE A 15 -3.10 2.68 3.08
N TYR A 16 -4.15 1.91 2.86
CA TYR A 16 -4.12 0.46 2.88
C TYR A 16 -4.62 -0.06 1.53
N ALA A 17 -3.78 -0.82 0.84
CA ALA A 17 -4.11 -1.42 -0.44
C ALA A 17 -3.98 -2.94 -0.36
N LEU A 18 -5.09 -3.66 -0.59
CA LEU A 18 -5.08 -5.11 -0.72
C LEU A 18 -4.76 -5.48 -2.16
N LYS A 19 -3.72 -6.31 -2.35
CA LYS A 19 -3.21 -6.76 -3.64
C LYS A 19 -3.15 -8.28 -3.66
N GLY A 20 -3.23 -8.86 -4.86
CA GLY A 20 -2.94 -10.29 -5.06
C GLY A 20 -1.44 -10.53 -4.94
N LEU A 21 -0.70 -10.06 -5.94
CA LEU A 21 0.76 -10.02 -5.95
C LEU A 21 1.25 -8.63 -5.58
N ALA A 22 2.22 -8.53 -4.68
CA ALA A 22 2.97 -7.30 -4.44
C ALA A 22 4.14 -7.23 -5.44
N GLN A 23 3.85 -6.86 -6.68
CA GLN A 23 4.86 -6.73 -7.73
C GLN A 23 5.77 -5.54 -7.45
N LYS A 24 7.08 -5.74 -7.62
CA LYS A 24 8.10 -4.73 -7.31
C LYS A 24 7.92 -3.48 -8.19
N GLU A 25 7.48 -3.67 -9.43
CA GLU A 25 7.20 -2.61 -10.38
C GLU A 25 6.05 -1.70 -9.92
N GLU A 26 5.02 -2.25 -9.25
CA GLU A 26 3.95 -1.43 -8.68
C GLU A 26 4.45 -0.62 -7.48
N MET A 27 5.36 -1.18 -6.68
CA MET A 27 5.98 -0.48 -5.56
C MET A 27 6.86 0.69 -6.04
N GLU A 28 7.58 0.51 -7.14
CA GLU A 28 8.41 1.56 -7.78
C GLU A 28 7.56 2.62 -8.50
N SER A 29 6.32 2.30 -8.88
CA SER A 29 5.39 3.23 -9.55
C SER A 29 4.68 4.23 -8.62
N LEU A 30 4.94 4.17 -7.32
CA LEU A 30 4.32 5.09 -6.36
C LEU A 30 4.73 6.54 -6.67
N PRO A 31 3.77 7.49 -6.68
CA PRO A 31 4.08 8.89 -6.88
C PRO A 31 5.09 9.39 -5.86
N GLU A 32 5.91 10.36 -6.27
CA GLU A 32 6.81 11.06 -5.37
C GLU A 32 6.03 11.68 -4.19
N GLY A 33 6.57 11.60 -2.98
CA GLY A 33 5.90 12.04 -1.76
C GLY A 33 5.18 10.95 -0.96
N TYR A 34 5.28 9.67 -1.36
CA TYR A 34 4.78 8.54 -0.58
C TYR A 34 5.85 7.48 -0.34
N ASP A 35 5.70 6.75 0.76
CA ASP A 35 6.54 5.59 1.10
C ASP A 35 5.67 4.37 1.42
N ILE A 36 6.15 3.21 1.01
CA ILE A 36 5.65 1.93 1.54
C ILE A 36 6.27 1.73 2.91
N VAL A 37 5.42 1.61 3.91
CA VAL A 37 5.82 1.30 5.28
C VAL A 37 6.05 -0.20 5.43
N GLU A 38 5.11 -0.99 4.90
CA GLU A 38 5.10 -2.43 5.09
C GLU A 38 4.32 -3.12 3.97
N VAL A 39 4.73 -4.34 3.65
CA VAL A 39 3.98 -5.27 2.81
C VAL A 39 3.75 -6.52 3.64
N ILE A 40 2.49 -6.80 3.97
CA ILE A 40 2.11 -7.91 4.82
C ILE A 40 1.50 -9.00 3.96
N GLU A 41 2.16 -10.16 3.87
CA GLU A 41 1.58 -11.35 3.26
C GLU A 41 0.46 -11.91 4.15
N LEU A 42 -0.71 -12.14 3.55
CA LEU A 42 -1.90 -12.63 4.21
C LEU A 42 -2.15 -14.09 3.83
N HIS A 43 -2.09 -14.97 4.82
CA HIS A 43 -2.50 -16.36 4.69
C HIS A 43 -4.01 -16.47 4.85
N VAL A 44 -4.74 -16.39 3.73
CA VAL A 44 -6.21 -16.44 3.74
C VAL A 44 -6.69 -17.90 3.70
N PRO A 45 -7.45 -18.38 4.70
CA PRO A 45 -7.91 -19.77 4.72
C PRO A 45 -8.76 -20.11 3.50
N ARG A 46 -8.46 -21.26 2.88
CA ARG A 46 -9.17 -21.81 1.71
C ARG A 46 -9.07 -20.98 0.44
N LEU A 47 -8.16 -20.01 0.38
CA LEU A 47 -7.87 -19.28 -0.85
C LEU A 47 -6.60 -19.85 -1.49
N GLU A 48 -6.73 -20.38 -2.70
CA GLU A 48 -5.58 -20.69 -3.55
C GLU A 48 -5.16 -19.41 -4.26
N GLY A 49 -4.32 -18.61 -3.61
CA GLY A 49 -3.76 -17.39 -4.18
C GLY A 49 -3.17 -16.45 -3.14
N GLU A 50 -2.12 -15.74 -3.53
CA GLU A 50 -1.44 -14.78 -2.68
C GLU A 50 -2.31 -13.56 -2.40
N ARG A 51 -2.18 -13.02 -1.19
CA ARG A 51 -2.76 -11.74 -0.80
C ARG A 51 -1.74 -10.96 -0.01
N HIS A 52 -1.62 -9.69 -0.34
CA HIS A 52 -0.70 -8.78 0.31
C HIS A 52 -1.45 -7.51 0.71
N LEU A 53 -1.28 -7.09 1.95
CA LEU A 53 -1.70 -5.77 2.41
C LEU A 53 -0.50 -4.83 2.36
N VAL A 54 -0.58 -3.83 1.49
CA VAL A 54 0.45 -2.79 1.37
C VAL A 54 0.01 -1.59 2.22
N VAL A 55 0.87 -1.20 3.17
CA VAL A 55 0.69 -0.04 4.03
C VAL A 55 1.54 1.10 3.48
N ILE A 56 0.91 2.24 3.18
CA ILE A 56 1.55 3.38 2.54
C ILE A 56 1.32 4.61 3.42
N LYS A 57 2.33 5.47 3.55
CA LYS A 57 2.22 6.76 4.22
C LYS A 57 2.67 7.90 3.32
N PRO A 58 2.16 9.13 3.51
CA PRO A 58 2.83 10.32 2.99
C PRO A 58 4.24 10.45 3.58
N LYS A 59 5.20 10.89 2.76
CA LYS A 59 6.52 11.30 3.24
C LYS A 59 6.36 12.52 4.13
N SER A 60 6.87 12.45 5.35
CA SER A 60 7.06 13.65 6.16
C SER A 60 8.21 14.44 5.53
N SER A 61 7.94 15.69 5.15
CA SER A 61 8.96 16.64 4.70
C SER A 61 9.93 17.00 5.82
#